data_AF-A0A0Q3T1N7-F1
#
_entry.id   AF-A0A0Q3T1N7-F1
#
_cell.length_a   1.000
_cell.length_b   1.000
_cell.length_c   1.000
_cell.angle_alpha   90.00
_cell.angle_beta   90.00
_cell.angle_gamma   90.00
#
_symmetry.space_group_name_H-M   'P 1'
#
loop_
_entity.id
_entity.type
_entity.pdbx_description
1 polymer ?
#
loop_
_entity_poly.entity_id
_entity_poly.type
_entity_poly.pdbx_seq_one_letter_code
_entity_poly.pdbx_strand_id
1 'polypeptide(L)' 'MLRNLGIVDLPVFLDPAGRAVKAFSVSGLPTSILLDRNGREIGRWFGPRSWDAAATRQEIIGLIAKGGNEGQKP' A
#
# COMPACT_ATOMS: atom_id res chain seq x y z
N MET A 1 -20.62 -3.00 8.04
CA MET A 1 -19.66 -1.96 8.46
C MET A 1 -18.90 -1.39 7.26
N LEU A 2 -18.01 -2.13 6.58
CA LEU A 2 -17.19 -1.59 5.47
C LEU A 2 -17.99 -1.09 4.26
N ARG A 3 -19.06 -1.81 3.88
CA ARG A 3 -19.99 -1.36 2.82
C ARG A 3 -20.63 0.00 3.13
N ASN A 4 -20.88 0.30 4.41
CA ASN A 4 -21.47 1.56 4.83
C ASN A 4 -20.44 2.72 4.76
N LEU A 5 -19.15 2.41 4.64
CA LEU A 5 -18.07 3.36 4.37
C LEU A 5 -17.79 3.49 2.86
N GLY A 6 -18.62 2.90 2.01
CA GLY A 6 -18.43 2.89 0.55
C GLY A 6 -17.32 1.95 0.06
N ILE A 7 -16.72 1.15 0.94
CA ILE A 7 -15.69 0.17 0.57
C ILE A 7 -16.38 -1.10 0.08
N VAL A 8 -16.38 -1.29 -1.24
CA VAL A 8 -17.09 -2.38 -1.91
C VAL A 8 -16.17 -3.48 -2.42
N ASP A 9 -15.04 -3.11 -3.06
CA ASP A 9 -14.20 -4.04 -3.81
C ASP A 9 -12.82 -4.29 -3.17
N LEU A 10 -12.63 -3.86 -1.91
CA LEU A 10 -11.39 -4.09 -1.19
C LEU A 10 -11.50 -5.37 -0.33
N PRO A 11 -10.78 -6.45 -0.65
CA PRO A 11 -10.78 -7.66 0.16
C PRO A 11 -10.18 -7.38 1.54
N VAL A 12 -10.78 -8.00 2.55
CA VAL A 12 -10.33 -7.86 3.95
C VAL A 12 -9.76 -9.18 4.40
N PHE A 13 -8.50 -9.13 4.81
CA PHE A 13 -7.79 -10.27 5.37
C PHE A 13 -7.59 -10.04 6.87
N LEU A 14 -8.01 -11.01 7.68
CA LEU A 14 -7.81 -10.97 9.12
C LEU A 14 -6.51 -11.68 9.47
N ASP A 15 -5.67 -11.04 10.28
CA ASP A 15 -4.44 -11.60 10.81
C ASP A 15 -4.39 -11.50 12.34
N PRO A 16 -5.18 -12.32 13.08
CA PRO A 16 -5.19 -12.28 14.54
C PRO A 16 -3.83 -12.59 15.18
N ALA A 17 -2.97 -13.31 14.46
CA ALA A 17 -1.64 -13.67 14.91
C ALA A 17 -0.58 -12.58 14.66
N GLY A 18 -0.92 -11.50 13.96
CA GLY A 18 0.00 -10.39 13.66
C GLY A 18 1.21 -10.80 12.80
N ARG A 19 1.09 -11.86 11.99
CA ARG A 19 2.17 -12.33 11.13
C ARG A 19 2.54 -11.29 10.07
N ALA A 20 1.58 -10.58 9.51
CA ALA A 20 1.80 -9.53 8.52
C ALA A 20 2.55 -8.33 9.13
N VAL A 21 2.17 -7.90 10.34
CA VAL A 21 2.87 -6.82 11.07
C VAL A 21 4.35 -7.15 11.22
N LYS A 22 4.67 -8.38 11.63
CA LYS A 22 6.05 -8.84 11.76
C LYS A 22 6.76 -8.97 10.41
N ALA A 23 6.12 -9.60 9.42
CA ALA A 23 6.71 -9.84 8.10
C ALA A 23 7.05 -8.54 7.36
N PHE A 24 6.20 -7.52 7.50
CA PHE A 24 6.40 -6.21 6.89
C PHE A 24 7.12 -5.20 7.80
N SER A 25 7.62 -5.63 8.96
CA SER A 25 8.28 -4.78 9.97
C SER A 25 7.48 -3.51 10.29
N VAL A 26 6.17 -3.65 10.46
CA VAL A 26 5.27 -2.53 10.75
C VAL A 26 5.47 -2.09 12.20
N SER A 27 5.94 -0.85 12.39
CA SER A 27 6.22 -0.26 13.70
C SER A 27 5.15 0.72 14.20
N GLY A 28 4.16 1.05 13.36
CA GLY A 28 3.08 1.98 13.70
C GLY A 28 1.81 1.71 12.90
N LEU A 29 0.66 2.10 13.43
CA LEU A 29 -0.63 1.94 12.77
C LEU A 29 -1.34 3.31 12.61
N PRO A 30 -2.14 3.48 11.55
CA PRO A 30 -2.19 2.61 10.37
C PRO A 30 -0.89 2.70 9.55
N THR A 31 -0.53 1.63 8.84
CA THR A 31 0.56 1.62 7.85
C THR A 31 0.01 1.11 6.53
N SER A 32 0.37 1.79 5.44
CA SER A 32 0.04 1.37 4.07
C SER A 32 1.32 1.11 3.28
N ILE A 33 1.34 0.03 2.53
CA ILE A 33 2.49 -0.42 1.73
C ILE A 33 2.02 -0.59 0.28
N LEU A 34 2.76 -0.04 -0.67
CA LEU A 34 2.55 -0.22 -2.10
C LEU A 34 3.57 -1.23 -2.62
N LEU A 35 3.07 -2.29 -3.23
CA LEU A 35 3.89 -3.33 -3.86
C LEU A 35 3.80 -3.20 -5.39
N ASP A 36 4.90 -3.49 -6.08
CA ASP A 36 4.92 -3.65 -7.53
C ASP A 36 4.30 -5.01 -7.96
N ARG A 37 4.26 -5.26 -9.27
CA ARG A 37 3.73 -6.52 -9.83
C ARG A 37 4.55 -7.76 -9.48
N ASN A 38 5.78 -7.59 -9.02
CA ASN A 38 6.68 -8.67 -8.58
C ASN A 38 6.62 -8.88 -7.05
N GLY A 39 5.77 -8.14 -6.34
CA GLY A 39 5.67 -8.18 -4.88
C GLY A 39 6.76 -7.39 -4.15
N ARG A 40 7.52 -6.53 -4.84
CA ARG A 40 8.53 -5.64 -4.22
C ARG A 40 7.87 -4.39 -3.66
N GLU A 41 8.28 -3.97 -2.48
CA GLU A 41 7.84 -2.70 -1.91
C GLU A 41 8.43 -1.52 -2.69
N ILE A 42 7.53 -0.67 -3.19
CA ILE A 42 7.86 0.55 -3.94
C ILE A 42 7.32 1.81 -3.26
N GLY A 43 6.63 1.69 -2.13
CA GLY A 43 6.15 2.82 -1.34
C GLY A 43 5.62 2.40 0.03
N ARG A 44 5.75 3.29 1.01
CA ARG A 44 5.26 3.08 2.38
C ARG A 44 4.83 4.40 3.02
N TRP A 45 3.71 4.36 3.73
CA TRP A 45 3.19 5.49 4.47
C TRP A 45 2.78 5.07 5.89
N PHE A 46 3.17 5.89 6.87
CA PHE A 46 2.79 5.75 8.27
C PHE A 46 1.70 6.76 8.62
N GLY A 47 0.72 6.35 9.40
CA GLY A 47 -0.39 7.19 9.85
C GLY A 47 -1.50 7.35 8.80
N PRO A 48 -2.59 8.04 9.17
CA PRO A 48 -3.71 8.30 8.28
C PRO A 48 -3.29 9.24 7.14
N ARG A 49 -3.98 9.14 5.99
CA ARG A 49 -3.69 9.92 4.79
C ARG A 49 -4.95 10.17 3.97
N SER A 50 -5.00 11.33 3.31
CA SER A 50 -6.00 11.65 2.29
C SER A 50 -5.62 10.97 0.97
N TRP A 51 -6.15 9.77 0.75
CA TRP A 51 -5.88 8.94 -0.43
C TRP A 51 -6.49 9.49 -1.73
N ASP A 52 -7.54 10.29 -1.61
CA ASP A 52 -8.26 10.95 -2.68
C ASP A 52 -7.64 12.30 -3.08
N ALA A 53 -6.70 12.82 -2.30
CA ALA A 53 -5.99 14.05 -2.63
C ALA A 53 -5.16 13.90 -3.92
N ALA A 54 -5.18 14.92 -4.78
CA ALA A 54 -4.46 14.90 -6.05
C ALA A 54 -2.96 14.64 -5.88
N ALA A 55 -2.33 15.26 -4.87
CA ALA A 55 -0.92 15.08 -4.58
C ALA A 55 -0.58 13.61 -4.22
N THR A 56 -1.38 12.98 -3.35
CA THR A 56 -1.20 11.56 -2.98
C THR A 56 -1.33 10.65 -4.20
N ARG A 57 -2.32 10.90 -5.07
CA ARG A 57 -2.49 10.11 -6.30
C ARG A 57 -1.30 10.26 -7.25
N GLN A 58 -0.79 11.48 -7.42
CA GLN A 58 0.38 11.75 -8.26
C GLN A 58 1.64 11.08 -7.72
N GLU A 59 1.84 11.09 -6.41
CA GLU A 59 2.93 10.38 -5.73
C GLU A 59 2.88 8.87 -6.07
N ILE A 60 1.73 8.23 -5.89
CA ILE A 60 1.53 6.80 -6.19
C ILE A 60 1.80 6.49 -7.67
N ILE A 61 1.25 7.29 -8.59
CA ILE A 61 1.48 7.12 -10.04
C ILE A 61 2.97 7.22 -10.37
N GLY A 62 3.68 8.17 -9.75
CA GLY A 62 5.12 8.34 -9.92
C GLY A 62 5.93 7.13 -9.43
N LEU A 63 5.54 6.53 -8.30
CA LEU A 63 6.18 5.32 -7.78
C LEU A 63 5.93 4.11 -8.69
N ILE A 64 4.71 3.95 -9.19
CA ILE A 64 4.34 2.90 -10.14
C ILE A 64 5.16 3.01 -11.44
N ALA A 65 5.33 4.23 -11.97
CA ALA A 65 6.10 4.47 -13.19
C ALA A 65 7.59 4.13 -13.03
N LYS A 66 8.17 4.38 -11.84
CA LYS A 66 9.57 4.05 -11.55
C LYS A 66 9.78 2.55 -11.32
N GLY A 67 8.91 1.91 -10.53
CA GLY A 67 9.00 0.48 -10.24
C GLY A 67 8.88 -0.43 -11.48
N GLY A 68 8.21 0.05 -12.54
CA GLY A 68 8.17 -0.65 -13.84
C GLY A 68 9.49 -0.62 -14.61
N ASN A 69 10.36 0.37 -14.37
CA ASN A 69 11.61 0.54 -15.12
C ASN A 69 12.81 -0.18 -14.47
N GLU A 70 12.79 -0.45 -13.16
CA GLU A 70 13.91 -1.14 -12.49
C GLU A 70 13.96 -2.65 -12.78
N GLY A 71 12.89 -3.22 -13.37
CA GLY A 71 12.86 -4.59 -13.91
C GLY A 71 13.47 -4.73 -15.32
N GLN A 72 13.87 -3.63 -15.96
CA GLN A 72 14.48 -3.58 -17.29
C GLN A 72 15.92 -3.03 -17.18
N LYS A 73 16.79 -3.76 -16.47
CA LYS A 73 18.24 -3.62 -16.62
C LYS A 73 18.73 -4.84 -17.41
N PRO A 74 19.52 -4.69 -18.49
CA PRO A 74 20.07 -5.82 -19.22
C PRO A 74 20.96 -6.70 -18.33
#